data_AF-A0A1N7KMQ9-F1
#
_entry.id   AF-A0A1N7KMQ9-F1
#
_cell.length_a   1.000
_cell.length_b   1.000
_cell.length_c   1.000
_cell.angle_alpha   90.00
_cell.angle_beta   90.00
_cell.angle_gamma   90.00
#
_symmetry.space_group_name_H-M   'P 1'
#
loop_
_entity.id
_entity.type
_entity.pdbx_description
1 polymer ?
#
loop_
_entity_poly.entity_id
_entity_poly.type
_entity_poly.pdbx_seq_one_letter_code
_entity_poly.pdbx_strand_id
1 'polypeptide(L)'
;MNFSKIICLFLFFFGVSISAQRDSVIAKPLSQYPAELLKTDEFGNKYFYDERQKARIYEINGETVVVMDELVLLNKPKFNNQLDRNYYYFLNKKLYRVYPLFLTALQQYRDIQGEMTNMDSKAKRKYIRDRQNILADQYEKQLRDLTTTEGQVFAKLMNRATGKNVYEIIKELRGGWSAFWWNVKGKMADIDIKDPYDPHKNRTDEYLESLLQSNWNSGYLQPYSGASSFKVYK
;
A
#
# COMPACT_ATOMS: atom_id res chain seq x y z
N MET A 1 31.44 29.21 42.58
CA MET A 1 30.49 29.51 41.49
C MET A 1 29.71 28.24 41.16
N ASN A 2 28.43 28.22 41.49
CA ASN A 2 27.61 27.00 41.56
C ASN A 2 27.06 26.62 40.18
N PHE A 3 27.51 25.50 39.63
CA PHE A 3 27.12 24.95 38.33
C PHE A 3 25.78 24.15 38.37
N SER A 4 25.00 24.25 39.44
CA SER A 4 23.79 23.45 39.66
C SER A 4 22.50 24.07 39.11
N LYS A 5 22.56 25.17 38.36
CA LYS A 5 21.36 25.88 37.86
C LYS A 5 21.06 25.72 36.35
N ILE A 6 21.87 24.99 35.59
CA ILE A 6 21.71 24.87 34.12
C ILE A 6 21.10 23.52 33.67
N ILE A 7 20.91 22.56 34.58
CA ILE A 7 20.44 21.21 34.21
C ILE A 7 18.90 21.06 34.22
N CYS A 8 18.15 22.02 34.76
CA CYS A 8 16.68 21.87 34.89
C CYS A 8 15.85 22.43 33.71
N LEU A 9 16.46 22.96 32.65
CA LEU A 9 15.70 23.59 31.55
C LEU A 9 15.58 22.75 30.26
N PHE A 10 16.09 21.50 30.27
CA PHE A 10 15.99 20.57 29.14
C PHE A 10 15.02 19.40 29.38
N LEU A 11 14.19 19.46 30.42
CA LEU A 11 13.21 18.43 30.78
C LEU A 11 11.75 18.84 30.51
N PHE A 12 11.50 19.92 29.75
CA PHE A 12 10.14 20.43 29.51
C PHE A 12 9.67 20.39 28.05
N PHE A 13 10.46 19.80 27.13
CA PHE A 13 10.08 19.69 25.71
C PHE A 13 10.23 18.27 25.12
N PHE A 14 10.22 17.24 25.97
CA PHE A 14 9.82 15.90 25.55
C PHE A 14 8.36 15.68 25.94
N GLY A 15 7.48 16.55 25.43
CA GLY A 15 6.08 16.20 25.27
C GLY A 15 6.03 15.06 24.27
N VAL A 16 6.17 13.83 24.77
CA VAL A 16 5.77 12.64 24.03
C VAL A 16 4.28 12.83 23.78
N SER A 17 3.94 13.35 22.61
CA SER A 17 2.61 13.18 22.04
C SER A 17 2.46 11.67 21.86
N ILE A 18 2.01 11.00 22.92
CA ILE A 18 1.42 9.68 22.79
C ILE A 18 0.23 9.92 21.87
N SER A 19 0.45 9.71 20.58
CA SER A 19 -0.63 9.50 19.64
C SER A 19 -1.21 8.14 20.03
N ALA A 20 -1.98 8.13 21.12
CA ALA A 20 -2.82 7.01 21.47
C ALA A 20 -3.80 6.93 20.30
N GLN A 21 -3.48 6.04 19.36
CA GLN A 21 -4.40 5.59 18.35
C GLN A 21 -5.67 5.20 19.10
N ARG A 22 -6.71 6.03 18.97
CA ARG A 22 -8.04 5.73 19.52
C ARG A 22 -8.63 4.63 18.64
N ASP A 23 -8.12 3.42 18.80
CA ASP A 23 -8.48 2.26 17.98
C ASP A 23 -9.73 1.53 18.52
N SER A 24 -10.50 2.14 19.44
CA SER A 24 -11.88 1.68 19.69
C SER A 24 -12.79 2.30 18.65
N VAL A 25 -12.85 1.68 17.48
CA VAL A 25 -13.84 1.99 16.44
C VAL A 25 -15.21 1.58 16.98
N ILE A 26 -15.95 2.55 17.51
CA ILE A 26 -17.35 2.37 17.91
C ILE A 26 -18.15 2.26 16.61
N ALA A 27 -18.74 1.09 16.34
CA ALA A 27 -19.67 0.91 15.23
C ALA A 27 -20.82 1.90 15.41
N LYS A 28 -20.93 2.86 14.48
CA LYS A 28 -21.98 3.86 14.50
C LYS A 28 -23.29 3.23 14.00
N PRO A 29 -24.46 3.71 14.46
CA PRO A 29 -25.73 3.34 13.87
C PRO A 29 -25.74 3.62 12.36
N LEU A 30 -26.41 2.76 11.59
CA LEU A 30 -26.41 2.82 10.13
C LEU A 30 -26.91 4.18 9.59
N SER A 31 -27.81 4.83 10.33
CA SER A 31 -28.33 6.17 10.06
C SER A 31 -27.29 7.29 9.96
N GLN A 32 -26.09 7.09 10.54
CA GLN A 32 -25.01 8.09 10.48
C GLN A 32 -24.17 8.00 9.20
N TYR A 33 -24.34 6.97 8.39
CA TYR A 33 -23.63 6.79 7.13
C TYR A 33 -24.41 7.41 5.96
N PRO A 34 -23.72 8.01 4.97
CA PRO A 34 -24.37 8.56 3.80
C PRO A 34 -25.06 7.45 3.00
N ALA A 35 -26.30 7.72 2.56
CA ALA A 35 -27.14 6.73 1.89
C ALA A 35 -26.54 6.15 0.60
N GLU A 36 -25.63 6.89 -0.06
CA GLU A 36 -24.93 6.48 -1.28
C GLU A 36 -23.97 5.29 -1.07
N LEU A 37 -23.47 5.10 0.16
CA LEU A 37 -22.52 4.02 0.49
C LEU A 37 -23.23 2.76 1.00
N LEU A 38 -24.56 2.80 1.17
CA LEU A 38 -25.34 1.67 1.65
C LEU A 38 -25.56 0.66 0.53
N LYS A 39 -25.31 -0.61 0.83
CA LYS A 39 -25.55 -1.75 -0.06
C LYS A 39 -26.72 -2.57 0.47
N THR A 40 -27.38 -3.31 -0.41
CA THR A 40 -28.44 -4.25 -0.05
C THR A 40 -27.95 -5.67 -0.24
N ASP A 41 -28.17 -6.52 0.76
CA ASP A 41 -27.85 -7.94 0.66
C ASP A 41 -28.94 -8.74 -0.08
N GLU A 42 -28.71 -10.04 -0.25
CA GLU A 42 -29.63 -10.98 -0.91
C GLU A 42 -30.98 -11.12 -0.19
N PHE A 43 -31.05 -10.70 1.07
CA PHE A 43 -32.25 -10.73 1.91
C PHE A 43 -32.97 -9.37 1.97
N GLY A 44 -32.46 -8.36 1.26
CA GLY A 44 -33.04 -7.01 1.20
C GLY A 44 -32.64 -6.10 2.37
N ASN A 45 -31.72 -6.52 3.24
CA ASN A 45 -31.25 -5.69 4.36
C ASN A 45 -30.19 -4.71 3.87
N LYS A 46 -30.29 -3.46 4.34
CA LYS A 46 -29.28 -2.43 4.07
C LYS A 46 -28.10 -2.60 5.02
N TYR A 47 -26.90 -2.46 4.48
CA TYR A 47 -25.67 -2.49 5.25
C TYR A 47 -24.65 -1.48 4.74
N PHE A 48 -23.81 -1.00 5.64
CA PHE A 48 -22.59 -0.26 5.31
C PHE A 48 -21.42 -1.23 5.35
N TYR A 49 -20.57 -1.21 4.32
CA TYR A 49 -19.35 -2.03 4.31
C TYR A 49 -18.15 -1.16 4.65
N ASP A 50 -17.56 -1.41 5.82
CA ASP A 50 -16.29 -0.81 6.19
C ASP A 50 -15.16 -1.61 5.55
N GLU A 51 -14.56 -1.06 4.49
CA GLU A 51 -13.42 -1.68 3.81
C GLU A 51 -12.20 -1.82 4.73
N ARG A 52 -12.05 -0.95 5.73
CA ARG A 52 -10.91 -0.95 6.64
C ARG A 52 -10.98 -2.10 7.63
N GLN A 53 -12.18 -2.39 8.11
CA GLN A 53 -12.44 -3.46 9.07
C GLN A 53 -12.87 -4.76 8.40
N LYS A 54 -13.16 -4.71 7.09
CA LYS A 54 -13.84 -5.76 6.34
C LYS A 54 -15.08 -6.23 7.11
N ALA A 55 -15.93 -5.27 7.48
CA ALA A 55 -17.10 -5.53 8.29
C ALA A 55 -18.34 -4.92 7.64
N ARG A 56 -19.42 -5.70 7.63
CA ARG A 56 -20.76 -5.26 7.25
C ARG A 56 -21.49 -4.82 8.52
N ILE A 57 -21.91 -3.57 8.53
CA ILE A 57 -22.68 -2.98 9.62
C ILE A 57 -24.13 -2.95 9.17
N TYR A 58 -24.97 -3.69 9.89
CA TYR A 58 -26.41 -3.77 9.71
C TYR A 58 -27.13 -3.03 10.83
N GLU A 59 -28.36 -2.63 10.57
CA GLU A 59 -29.31 -2.20 11.59
C GLU A 59 -30.50 -3.16 11.57
N ILE A 60 -30.58 -4.04 12.56
CA ILE A 60 -31.62 -5.06 12.69
C ILE A 60 -32.40 -4.75 13.96
N ASN A 61 -33.69 -4.44 13.84
CA ASN A 61 -34.56 -4.11 14.98
C ASN A 61 -34.06 -2.94 15.87
N GLY A 62 -33.33 -1.98 15.30
CA GLY A 62 -32.74 -0.86 16.04
C GLY A 62 -31.43 -1.19 16.76
N GLU A 63 -30.91 -2.40 16.58
CA GLU A 63 -29.59 -2.81 17.06
C GLU A 63 -28.56 -2.81 15.93
N THR A 64 -27.36 -2.28 16.23
CA THR A 64 -26.23 -2.32 15.30
C THR A 64 -25.60 -3.71 15.32
N VAL A 65 -25.75 -4.46 14.23
CA VAL A 65 -25.15 -5.78 14.06
C VAL A 65 -23.93 -5.67 13.16
N VAL A 66 -22.75 -6.07 13.65
CA VAL A 66 -21.50 -6.05 12.89
C VAL A 66 -21.13 -7.47 12.49
N VAL A 67 -21.11 -7.74 11.19
CA VAL A 67 -20.70 -9.02 10.61
C VAL A 67 -19.33 -8.81 9.97
N MET A 68 -18.29 -9.44 10.53
CA MET A 68 -16.94 -9.37 9.97
C MET A 68 -16.75 -10.40 8.86
N ASP A 69 -15.95 -10.04 7.85
CA ASP A 69 -15.52 -10.97 6.83
C ASP A 69 -14.53 -11.99 7.41
N GLU A 70 -14.41 -13.13 6.73
CA GLU A 70 -13.45 -14.18 7.07
C GLU A 70 -12.01 -13.65 6.97
N LEU A 71 -11.24 -13.86 8.03
CA LEU A 71 -9.82 -13.49 8.09
C LEU A 71 -8.95 -14.71 7.76
N VAL A 72 -8.12 -14.58 6.73
CA VAL A 72 -7.11 -15.59 6.43
C VAL A 72 -5.93 -15.38 7.37
N LEU A 73 -5.76 -16.28 8.34
CA LEU A 73 -4.61 -16.31 9.23
C LEU A 73 -3.50 -17.13 8.57
N LEU A 74 -2.47 -16.45 8.05
CA LEU A 74 -1.25 -17.13 7.64
C LEU A 74 -0.41 -17.52 8.85
N ASN A 75 0.20 -18.70 8.74
CA ASN A 75 1.28 -19.07 9.62
C ASN A 75 2.43 -18.07 9.48
N LYS A 76 2.99 -17.65 10.62
CA LYS A 76 4.21 -16.84 10.63
C LYS A 76 5.32 -17.58 9.86
N PRO A 77 6.15 -16.86 9.09
CA PRO A 77 7.20 -17.48 8.31
C PRO A 77 8.19 -18.18 9.25
N LYS A 78 8.71 -19.32 8.79
CA LYS A 78 9.75 -20.04 9.52
C LYS A 78 11.09 -19.35 9.30
N PHE A 79 11.72 -18.91 10.39
CA PHE A 79 13.07 -18.34 10.35
C PHE A 79 14.09 -19.45 10.55
N ASN A 80 15.07 -19.58 9.65
CA ASN A 80 16.12 -20.58 9.77
C ASN A 80 17.20 -20.12 10.76
N ASN A 81 17.40 -18.80 10.86
CA ASN A 81 18.38 -18.20 11.77
C ASN A 81 17.93 -16.81 12.26
N GLN A 82 18.73 -16.20 13.13
CA GLN A 82 18.46 -14.85 13.64
C GLN A 82 18.58 -13.77 12.56
N LEU A 83 19.43 -13.97 11.55
CA LEU A 83 19.60 -13.01 10.44
C LEU A 83 18.32 -12.90 9.61
N ASP A 84 17.65 -14.02 9.35
CA ASP A 84 16.39 -14.09 8.63
C ASP A 84 15.28 -13.34 9.37
N ARG A 85 15.24 -13.51 10.70
CA ARG A 85 14.30 -12.77 11.56
C ARG A 85 14.58 -11.27 11.50
N ASN A 86 15.84 -10.87 11.61
CA ASN A 86 16.24 -9.47 11.53
C ASN A 86 15.90 -8.88 10.15
N TYR A 87 16.14 -9.65 9.08
CA TYR A 87 15.80 -9.27 7.71
C TYR A 87 14.29 -9.09 7.53
N TYR A 88 13.46 -9.98 8.09
CA TYR A 88 12.01 -9.86 8.08
C TYR A 88 11.53 -8.55 8.73
N TYR A 89 12.06 -8.18 9.90
CA TYR A 89 11.70 -6.92 10.55
C TYR A 89 12.24 -5.69 9.83
N PHE A 90 13.44 -5.79 9.26
CA PHE A 90 14.00 -4.75 8.39
C PHE A 90 13.09 -4.52 7.17
N LEU A 91 12.62 -5.60 6.53
CA LEU A 91 11.68 -5.55 5.41
C LEU A 91 10.36 -4.90 5.82
N ASN A 92 9.82 -5.22 7.01
CA ASN A 92 8.63 -4.56 7.55
C ASN A 92 8.82 -3.04 7.64
N LYS A 93 9.95 -2.58 8.20
CA LYS A 93 10.26 -1.14 8.28
C LYS A 93 10.29 -0.48 6.89
N LYS A 94 10.83 -1.18 5.88
CA LYS A 94 10.83 -0.68 4.49
C LYS A 94 9.43 -0.65 3.91
N LEU A 95 8.64 -1.70 4.13
CA LEU A 95 7.24 -1.77 3.72
C LEU A 95 6.45 -0.56 4.24
N TYR A 96 6.50 -0.25 5.54
CA TYR A 96 5.79 0.89 6.11
C TYR A 96 6.15 2.24 5.47
N ARG A 97 7.44 2.45 5.15
CA ARG A 97 7.90 3.69 4.50
C ARG A 97 7.44 3.78 3.04
N VAL A 98 7.40 2.65 2.35
CA VAL A 98 7.10 2.57 0.91
C VAL A 98 5.60 2.49 0.63
N TYR A 99 4.82 1.93 1.54
CA TYR A 99 3.41 1.61 1.29
C TYR A 99 2.55 2.82 0.88
N PRO A 100 2.63 3.99 1.54
CA PRO A 100 1.85 5.16 1.13
C PRO A 100 2.19 5.64 -0.28
N LEU A 101 3.48 5.62 -0.62
CA LEU A 101 3.97 5.94 -1.95
C LEU A 101 3.43 4.95 -2.99
N PHE A 102 3.52 3.66 -2.70
CA PHE A 102 2.95 2.61 -3.53
C PHE A 102 1.44 2.80 -3.77
N LEU A 103 0.65 3.15 -2.76
CA LEU A 103 -0.79 3.39 -2.92
C LEU A 103 -1.08 4.53 -3.90
N THR A 104 -0.37 5.66 -3.74
CA THR A 104 -0.51 6.79 -4.68
C THR A 104 -0.11 6.38 -6.09
N ALA A 105 0.91 5.54 -6.22
CA ALA A 105 1.37 5.07 -7.51
C ALA A 105 0.42 4.11 -8.20
N LEU A 106 -0.13 3.17 -7.45
CA LEU A 106 -1.11 2.24 -7.97
C LEU A 106 -2.37 2.98 -8.46
N GLN A 107 -2.82 4.00 -7.72
CA GLN A 107 -4.01 4.76 -8.10
C GLN A 107 -3.79 5.53 -9.41
N GLN A 108 -2.74 6.35 -9.53
CA GLN A 108 -2.58 7.15 -10.75
C GLN A 108 -2.27 6.27 -11.97
N TYR A 109 -1.59 5.12 -11.79
CA TYR A 109 -1.45 4.13 -12.86
C TYR A 109 -2.83 3.64 -13.34
N ARG A 110 -3.73 3.26 -12.43
CA ARG A 110 -5.08 2.80 -12.77
C ARG A 110 -5.94 3.89 -13.40
N ASP A 111 -5.84 5.13 -12.92
CA ASP A 111 -6.53 6.28 -13.50
C ASP A 111 -6.12 6.47 -14.96
N ILE A 112 -4.82 6.41 -15.25
CA ILE A 112 -4.32 6.48 -16.64
C ILE A 112 -4.89 5.33 -17.48
N GLN A 113 -4.91 4.09 -16.98
CA GLN A 113 -5.46 2.95 -17.71
C GLN A 113 -6.98 3.11 -17.98
N GLY A 114 -7.73 3.64 -17.01
CA GLY A 114 -9.15 3.96 -17.17
C GLY A 114 -9.39 5.09 -18.17
N GLU A 115 -8.53 6.09 -18.18
CA GLU A 115 -8.56 7.15 -19.20
C GLU A 115 -8.21 6.60 -20.59
N MET A 116 -7.23 5.70 -20.72
CA MET A 116 -6.85 5.12 -22.02
C MET A 116 -7.95 4.30 -22.69
N THR A 117 -8.75 3.56 -21.91
CA THR A 117 -9.76 2.61 -22.43
C THR A 117 -11.00 3.29 -23.01
N ASN A 118 -11.24 4.57 -22.69
CA ASN A 118 -12.48 5.29 -23.00
C ASN A 118 -12.35 6.35 -24.13
N MET A 119 -11.40 6.21 -25.07
CA MET A 119 -11.01 7.34 -25.93
C MET A 119 -10.78 7.04 -27.42
N ASP A 120 -11.58 7.70 -28.27
CA ASP A 120 -11.23 8.03 -29.66
C ASP A 120 -11.14 9.56 -29.84
N SER A 121 -9.93 10.07 -30.13
CA SER A 121 -9.63 11.44 -30.62
C SER A 121 -8.13 11.75 -30.54
N LYS A 122 -7.60 12.42 -31.58
CA LYS A 122 -6.19 12.87 -31.68
C LYS A 122 -5.83 13.92 -30.62
N ALA A 123 -6.78 14.75 -30.17
CA ALA A 123 -6.57 15.74 -29.11
C ALA A 123 -6.51 15.11 -27.71
N LYS A 124 -7.33 14.07 -27.46
CA LYS A 124 -7.30 13.26 -26.23
C LYS A 124 -5.94 12.58 -26.01
N ARG A 125 -5.35 12.03 -27.08
CA ARG A 125 -4.01 11.39 -27.00
C ARG A 125 -2.91 12.36 -26.55
N LYS A 126 -3.01 13.65 -26.93
CA LYS A 126 -2.04 14.67 -26.48
C LYS A 126 -2.21 14.94 -24.98
N TYR A 127 -3.44 15.17 -24.54
CA TYR A 127 -3.75 15.38 -23.12
C TYR A 127 -3.31 14.21 -22.24
N ILE A 128 -3.61 12.97 -22.64
CA ILE A 128 -3.17 11.75 -21.94
C ILE A 128 -1.64 11.71 -21.85
N ARG A 129 -0.93 12.00 -22.94
CA ARG A 129 0.54 12.02 -22.96
C ARG A 129 1.11 13.06 -22.01
N ASP A 130 0.55 14.28 -22.01
CA ASP A 130 1.00 15.35 -21.13
C ASP A 130 0.77 14.99 -19.65
N ARG A 131 -0.38 14.37 -19.33
CA ARG A 131 -0.68 13.84 -17.98
C ARG A 131 0.25 12.70 -17.58
N GLN A 132 0.53 11.76 -18.49
CA GLN A 132 1.47 10.66 -18.27
C GLN A 132 2.87 11.17 -17.94
N ASN A 133 3.36 12.18 -18.66
CA ASN A 133 4.66 12.78 -18.39
C ASN A 133 4.70 13.42 -16.99
N ILE A 134 3.71 14.26 -16.65
CA ILE A 134 3.63 14.90 -15.32
C ILE A 134 3.59 13.88 -14.20
N LEU A 135 2.77 12.83 -14.35
CA LEU A 135 2.61 11.80 -13.32
C LEU A 135 3.89 11.01 -13.13
N ALA A 136 4.54 10.68 -14.23
CA ALA A 136 5.76 9.94 -14.13
C ALA A 136 6.90 10.82 -13.56
N ASP A 137 6.96 12.14 -13.84
CA ASP A 137 7.93 13.07 -13.19
C ASP A 137 7.74 13.07 -11.67
N GLN A 138 6.50 13.02 -11.22
CA GLN A 138 6.16 12.89 -9.80
C GLN A 138 6.64 11.55 -9.23
N TYR A 139 6.46 10.44 -9.95
CA TYR A 139 7.00 9.14 -9.53
C TYR A 139 8.51 9.14 -9.45
N GLU A 140 9.17 9.70 -10.44
CA GLU A 140 10.62 9.81 -10.48
C GLU A 140 11.14 10.53 -9.24
N LYS A 141 10.56 11.68 -8.93
CA LYS A 141 10.93 12.44 -7.74
C LYS A 141 10.76 11.60 -6.47
N GLN A 142 9.65 10.88 -6.34
CA GLN A 142 9.37 10.05 -5.17
C GLN A 142 10.29 8.84 -5.06
N LEU A 143 10.60 8.18 -6.19
CA LEU A 143 11.49 7.02 -6.24
C LEU A 143 12.95 7.39 -6.02
N ARG A 144 13.37 8.61 -6.38
CA ARG A 144 14.71 9.13 -6.13
C ARG A 144 15.05 9.21 -4.64
N ASP A 145 14.04 9.45 -3.81
CA ASP A 145 14.18 9.57 -2.36
C ASP A 145 14.16 8.20 -1.63
N LEU A 146 13.93 7.11 -2.37
CA LEU A 146 13.98 5.76 -1.84
C LEU A 146 15.41 5.21 -1.82
N THR A 147 15.71 4.47 -0.76
CA THR A 147 16.90 3.59 -0.76
C THR A 147 16.73 2.43 -1.72
N THR A 148 17.82 1.76 -2.10
CA THR A 148 17.79 0.58 -2.99
C THR A 148 16.77 -0.47 -2.55
N THR A 149 16.78 -0.86 -1.27
CA THR A 149 15.83 -1.85 -0.75
C THR A 149 14.39 -1.35 -0.75
N GLU A 150 14.18 -0.05 -0.52
CA GLU A 150 12.84 0.54 -0.53
C GLU A 150 12.23 0.52 -1.93
N GLY A 151 12.99 0.85 -2.97
CA GLY A 151 12.45 0.73 -4.32
C GLY A 151 12.37 -0.70 -4.84
N GLN A 152 13.19 -1.64 -4.34
CA GLN A 152 12.94 -3.08 -4.56
C GLN A 152 11.57 -3.47 -4.01
N VAL A 153 11.26 -3.12 -2.76
CA VAL A 153 9.94 -3.36 -2.15
C VAL A 153 8.83 -2.70 -2.97
N PHE A 154 9.02 -1.43 -3.37
CA PHE A 154 8.06 -0.73 -4.22
C PHE A 154 7.79 -1.48 -5.52
N ALA A 155 8.85 -1.94 -6.21
CA ALA A 155 8.73 -2.63 -7.48
C ALA A 155 7.99 -3.96 -7.34
N LYS A 156 8.28 -4.72 -6.28
CA LYS A 156 7.57 -5.96 -5.94
C LYS A 156 6.09 -5.71 -5.63
N LEU A 157 5.75 -4.65 -4.89
CA LEU A 157 4.35 -4.27 -4.63
C LEU A 157 3.60 -3.87 -5.91
N MET A 158 4.22 -3.09 -6.79
CA MET A 158 3.63 -2.73 -8.09
C MET A 158 3.39 -3.97 -8.95
N ASN A 159 4.35 -4.90 -8.99
CA ASN A 159 4.19 -6.16 -9.70
C ASN A 159 3.08 -7.02 -9.10
N ARG A 160 3.02 -7.17 -7.76
CA ARG A 160 1.91 -7.87 -7.07
C ARG A 160 0.54 -7.29 -7.43
N ALA A 161 0.43 -5.96 -7.51
CA ALA A 161 -0.86 -5.28 -7.68
C ALA A 161 -1.34 -5.18 -9.13
N THR A 162 -0.42 -5.19 -10.09
CA THR A 162 -0.71 -4.96 -11.52
C THR A 162 -0.39 -6.15 -12.41
N GLY A 163 0.37 -7.13 -11.91
CA GLY A 163 0.93 -8.24 -12.68
C GLY A 163 2.09 -7.84 -13.61
N LYS A 164 2.50 -6.56 -13.63
CA LYS A 164 3.53 -6.03 -14.53
C LYS A 164 4.74 -5.58 -13.75
N ASN A 165 5.93 -5.84 -14.27
CA ASN A 165 7.13 -5.30 -13.64
C ASN A 165 7.21 -3.78 -13.85
N VAL A 166 7.91 -3.08 -12.97
CA VAL A 166 7.99 -1.61 -13.05
C VAL A 166 8.60 -1.17 -14.37
N TYR A 167 9.56 -1.93 -14.90
CA TYR A 167 10.14 -1.70 -16.22
C TYR A 167 9.10 -1.70 -17.35
N GLU A 168 8.16 -2.66 -17.35
CA GLU A 168 7.05 -2.77 -18.29
C GLU A 168 6.08 -1.61 -18.12
N ILE A 169 5.71 -1.28 -16.88
CA ILE A 169 4.83 -0.14 -16.58
C ILE A 169 5.42 1.15 -17.17
N ILE A 170 6.71 1.40 -16.98
CA ILE A 170 7.39 2.57 -17.56
C ILE A 170 7.40 2.52 -19.09
N LYS A 171 7.69 1.35 -19.65
CA LYS A 171 7.76 1.15 -21.10
C LYS A 171 6.41 1.39 -21.78
N GLU A 172 5.31 1.03 -21.11
CA GLU A 172 3.94 1.25 -21.57
C GLU A 172 3.54 2.73 -21.56
N LEU A 173 3.99 3.50 -20.58
CA LEU A 173 3.66 4.93 -20.41
C LEU A 173 4.45 5.87 -21.38
N ARG A 174 4.92 5.37 -22.53
CA ARG A 174 6.10 5.84 -23.29
C ARG A 174 6.17 7.33 -23.66
N GLY A 175 7.38 7.92 -23.52
CA GLY A 175 7.81 9.15 -24.23
C GLY A 175 9.10 9.84 -23.79
N GLY A 176 9.35 10.06 -22.49
CA GLY A 176 10.47 10.91 -21.99
C GLY A 176 11.36 10.27 -20.92
N TRP A 177 11.28 8.95 -20.75
CA TRP A 177 11.62 8.27 -19.49
C TRP A 177 13.00 7.59 -19.44
N SER A 178 13.83 7.70 -20.48
CA SER A 178 15.05 6.87 -20.55
C SER A 178 16.08 7.28 -19.51
N ALA A 179 16.48 8.56 -19.44
CA ALA A 179 17.63 8.99 -18.64
C ALA A 179 17.48 8.79 -17.12
N PHE A 180 16.30 9.05 -16.55
CA PHE A 180 16.08 8.89 -15.11
C PHE A 180 16.11 7.44 -14.65
N TRP A 181 15.45 6.55 -15.39
CA TRP A 181 15.45 5.15 -15.02
C TRP A 181 16.81 4.50 -15.19
N TRP A 182 17.65 4.92 -16.15
CA TRP A 182 19.05 4.45 -16.19
C TRP A 182 19.83 4.84 -14.91
N ASN A 183 19.51 5.97 -14.28
CA ASN A 183 20.13 6.40 -13.01
C ASN A 183 19.58 5.66 -11.78
N VAL A 184 18.27 5.41 -11.71
CA VAL A 184 17.66 4.58 -10.62
C VAL A 184 18.07 3.11 -10.76
N LYS A 185 18.11 2.59 -11.99
CA LYS A 185 18.66 1.28 -12.36
C LYS A 185 20.13 1.11 -11.99
N GLY A 186 20.89 2.22 -11.95
CA GLY A 186 22.26 2.21 -11.42
C GLY A 186 22.35 1.92 -9.92
N LYS A 187 21.28 2.19 -9.15
CA LYS A 187 21.19 1.95 -7.70
C LYS A 187 20.41 0.69 -7.32
N MET A 188 19.46 0.27 -8.15
CA MET A 188 18.68 -0.97 -8.03
C MET A 188 19.07 -1.85 -9.21
N ALA A 189 19.88 -2.88 -8.96
CA ALA A 189 20.42 -3.73 -10.02
C ALA A 189 19.32 -4.19 -11.00
N ASP A 190 19.67 -4.30 -12.29
CA ASP A 190 18.77 -4.63 -13.41
C ASP A 190 17.96 -5.93 -13.22
N ILE A 191 18.41 -6.78 -12.28
CA ILE A 191 17.81 -8.06 -11.92
C ILE A 191 16.53 -7.86 -11.10
N ASP A 192 16.52 -6.96 -10.10
CA ASP A 192 15.41 -6.85 -9.14
C ASP A 192 14.17 -6.13 -9.71
N ILE A 193 14.36 -5.26 -10.70
CA ILE A 193 13.26 -4.48 -11.30
C ILE A 193 12.44 -5.33 -12.28
N LYS A 194 13.05 -6.35 -12.87
CA LYS A 194 12.41 -7.26 -13.83
C LYS A 194 11.90 -8.55 -13.17
N ASP A 195 12.39 -8.86 -11.97
CA ASP A 195 12.02 -10.08 -11.24
C ASP A 195 10.54 -10.03 -10.83
N PRO A 196 9.70 -10.95 -11.35
CA PRO A 196 8.29 -11.00 -10.97
C PRO A 196 8.11 -11.24 -9.47
N TYR A 197 6.96 -10.85 -8.94
CA TYR A 197 6.61 -11.12 -7.56
C TYR A 197 6.15 -12.58 -7.43
N ASP A 198 6.98 -13.41 -6.80
CA ASP A 198 6.71 -14.84 -6.64
C ASP A 198 7.04 -15.31 -5.20
N PRO A 199 6.05 -15.24 -4.29
CA PRO A 199 6.19 -15.69 -2.91
C PRO A 199 6.53 -17.18 -2.74
N HIS A 200 6.42 -18.02 -3.77
CA HIS A 200 6.77 -19.45 -3.69
C HIS A 200 8.23 -19.71 -4.02
N LYS A 201 8.80 -18.93 -4.94
CA LYS A 201 10.20 -19.09 -5.37
C LYS A 201 11.16 -18.17 -4.63
N ASN A 202 10.69 -16.99 -4.23
CA ASN A 202 11.53 -15.96 -3.64
C ASN A 202 11.17 -15.74 -2.16
N ARG A 203 12.15 -15.96 -1.28
CA ARG A 203 11.99 -15.81 0.17
C ARG A 203 11.68 -14.39 0.62
N THR A 204 12.20 -13.38 -0.09
CA THR A 204 11.87 -11.98 0.18
C THR A 204 10.42 -11.69 -0.16
N ASP A 205 9.91 -12.26 -1.26
CA ASP A 205 8.52 -12.12 -1.67
C ASP A 205 7.58 -12.86 -0.71
N GLU A 206 7.98 -14.04 -0.22
CA GLU A 206 7.29 -14.79 0.85
C GLU A 206 7.14 -13.95 2.12
N TYR A 207 8.25 -13.35 2.57
CA TYR A 207 8.25 -12.46 3.74
C TYR A 207 7.39 -11.23 3.52
N LEU A 208 7.47 -10.62 2.34
CA LEU A 208 6.65 -9.47 2.00
C LEU A 208 5.16 -9.82 1.98
N GLU A 209 4.78 -11.00 1.47
CA GLU A 209 3.38 -11.45 1.44
C GLU A 209 2.86 -11.68 2.87
N SER A 210 3.64 -12.38 3.70
CA SER A 210 3.32 -12.57 5.12
C SER A 210 3.16 -11.23 5.84
N LEU A 211 4.06 -10.27 5.58
CA LEU A 211 3.98 -8.94 6.18
C LEU A 211 2.74 -8.18 5.72
N LEU A 212 2.40 -8.20 4.44
CA LEU A 212 1.19 -7.55 3.93
C LEU A 212 -0.04 -8.12 4.62
N GLN A 213 -0.20 -9.44 4.62
CA GLN A 213 -1.36 -10.09 5.22
C GLN A 213 -1.45 -9.86 6.73
N SER A 214 -0.31 -9.96 7.45
CA SER A 214 -0.28 -9.65 8.88
C SER A 214 -0.65 -8.20 9.16
N ASN A 215 -0.11 -7.24 8.42
CA ASN A 215 -0.38 -5.82 8.65
C ASN A 215 -1.82 -5.43 8.27
N TRP A 216 -2.40 -6.07 7.24
CA TRP A 216 -3.81 -5.91 6.89
C TRP A 216 -4.73 -6.48 7.96
N ASN A 217 -4.45 -7.70 8.44
CA ASN A 217 -5.25 -8.33 9.49
C ASN A 217 -5.17 -7.56 10.82
N SER A 218 -4.02 -6.93 11.12
CA SER A 218 -3.85 -6.07 12.29
C SER A 218 -4.40 -4.65 12.10
N GLY A 219 -4.80 -4.26 10.89
CA GLY A 219 -5.30 -2.92 10.58
C GLY A 219 -4.24 -1.82 10.47
N TYR A 220 -2.96 -2.14 10.63
CA TYR A 220 -1.87 -1.17 10.52
C TYR A 220 -1.67 -0.64 9.10
N LEU A 221 -1.92 -1.48 8.10
CA LEU A 221 -1.95 -1.09 6.70
C LEU A 221 -3.34 -1.35 6.14
N GLN A 222 -3.80 -0.43 5.30
CA GLN A 222 -5.07 -0.59 4.60
C GLN A 222 -4.84 -1.36 3.30
N PRO A 223 -5.57 -2.47 3.03
CA PRO A 223 -5.47 -3.18 1.76
C PRO A 223 -5.75 -2.24 0.59
N TYR A 224 -4.95 -2.33 -0.47
CA TYR A 224 -5.27 -1.63 -1.71
C TYR A 224 -6.41 -2.32 -2.45
N SER A 225 -7.15 -1.57 -3.28
CA SER A 225 -8.23 -2.15 -4.09
C SER A 225 -7.69 -3.29 -4.97
N GLY A 226 -8.32 -4.46 -4.90
CA GLY A 226 -7.86 -5.68 -5.58
C GLY A 226 -6.77 -6.47 -4.85
N ALA A 227 -6.37 -6.10 -3.63
CA ALA A 227 -5.36 -6.87 -2.88
C ALA A 227 -5.73 -8.35 -2.69
N SER A 228 -7.03 -8.65 -2.53
CA SER A 228 -7.59 -9.99 -2.35
C SER A 228 -7.67 -10.81 -3.63
N SER A 229 -7.54 -10.21 -4.82
CA SER A 229 -7.57 -10.96 -6.08
C SER A 229 -6.24 -11.63 -6.41
N PHE A 230 -5.15 -11.22 -5.74
CA PHE A 230 -3.85 -11.85 -5.89
C PHE A 230 -3.90 -13.29 -5.35
N LYS A 231 -3.65 -14.24 -6.24
CA LYS A 231 -3.53 -15.67 -5.90
C LYS A 231 -2.11 -16.10 -6.16
N VAL A 232 -1.49 -16.70 -5.14
CA VAL A 232 -0.19 -17.35 -5.31
C VAL A 232 -0.44 -18.69 -5.99
N TYR A 233 -0.02 -18.83 -7.26
CA TYR A 233 -0.15 -20.08 -8.00
C TYR A 233 0.98 -21.02 -7.60
N LYS A 234 0.63 -22.21 -7.11
CA LYS A 234 1.58 -23.28 -6.74
C LYS A 234 2.23 -23.92 -7.96
#